data_AF-A0A078GJQ2-F1
#
_entry.id   AF-A0A078GJQ2-F1
#
_cell.length_a   1.000
_cell.length_b   1.000
_cell.length_c   1.000
_cell.angle_alpha   90.00
_cell.angle_beta   90.00
_cell.angle_gamma   90.00
#
_symmetry.space_group_name_H-M   'P 1'
#
loop_
_entity.id
_entity.type
_entity.pdbx_description
1 polymer ?
#
loop_
_entity_poly.entity_id
_entity_poly.type
_entity_poly.pdbx_seq_one_letter_code
_entity_poly.pdbx_strand_id
1 'polypeptide(L)' 'MQSKANLVFVKIVEGKEQVVTGKRYGLTIAAKDGGGATKNYEAIVVERPWDHYRSLESFKAL' A
#
# COMPACT_ATOMS: atom_id res chain seq x y z
N MET A 1 7.35 -11.07 7.18
CA MET A 1 6.21 -12.01 7.29
C MET A 1 5.07 -11.47 6.45
N GLN A 2 4.51 -12.27 5.55
CA GLN A 2 3.33 -11.90 4.76
C GLN A 2 2.06 -12.27 5.55
N SER A 3 1.08 -11.37 5.62
CA SER A 3 -0.18 -11.66 6.33
C SER A 3 -0.97 -12.76 5.60
N LYS A 4 -1.64 -13.65 6.34
CA LYS A 4 -2.55 -14.66 5.78
C LYS A 4 -3.92 -14.09 5.36
N ALA A 5 -4.10 -12.77 5.37
CA ALA A 5 -5.34 -12.11 5.00
C ALA A 5 -5.54 -12.12 3.47
N ASN A 6 -6.75 -12.41 3.00
CA ASN A 6 -7.09 -12.47 1.58
C ASN A 6 -7.66 -11.13 1.09
N LEU A 7 -6.87 -10.07 1.27
CA LEU A 7 -7.25 -8.73 0.88
C LEU A 7 -7.26 -8.60 -0.64
N VAL A 8 -8.42 -8.24 -1.18
CA VAL A 8 -8.63 -7.89 -2.58
C VAL A 8 -8.65 -6.37 -2.69
N PHE A 9 -7.73 -5.83 -3.48
CA PHE A 9 -7.69 -4.41 -3.80
C PHE A 9 -8.99 -3.98 -4.51
N VAL A 10 -9.52 -2.82 -4.11
CA VAL A 10 -10.72 -2.23 -4.72
C VAL A 10 -10.34 -0.97 -5.50
N LYS A 11 -9.75 0.03 -4.84
CA LYS A 11 -9.34 1.29 -5.46
C LYS A 11 -8.31 2.04 -4.61
N ILE A 12 -7.63 3.00 -5.24
CA ILE A 12 -6.90 4.05 -4.51
C ILE A 12 -7.92 5.11 -4.10
N VAL A 13 -7.89 5.50 -2.82
CA VAL A 13 -8.70 6.57 -2.24
C VAL A 13 -7.93 7.88 -2.29
N GLU A 14 -6.65 7.85 -1.90
CA GLU A 14 -5.74 8.99 -1.93
C GLU A 14 -4.32 8.51 -2.21
N GLY A 15 -3.52 9.35 -2.87
CA GLY A 15 -2.11 9.07 -3.10
C GLY A 15 -1.28 10.34 -2.99
N LYS A 16 -0.16 10.23 -2.28
CA LYS A 16 0.87 11.27 -2.17
C LYS A 16 2.20 10.69 -2.60
N GLU A 17 2.92 11.43 -3.43
CA GLU A 17 4.28 11.10 -3.84
C GLU A 17 5.27 12.04 -3.16
N GLN A 18 6.36 11.48 -2.67
CA GLN A 18 7.50 12.21 -2.15
C GLN A 18 8.77 11.73 -2.83
N VAL A 19 9.55 12.68 -3.34
CA VAL A 19 10.87 12.41 -3.93
C VAL A 19 11.91 12.43 -2.80
N VAL A 20 12.63 11.32 -2.64
CA VAL A 20 13.76 11.18 -1.71
C VAL A 20 14.94 10.62 -2.53
N THR A 21 15.76 9.72 -1.98
CA THR A 21 16.73 8.90 -2.72
C THR A 21 16.03 7.77 -3.49
N GLY A 22 14.85 8.05 -4.04
CA GLY A 22 13.83 7.11 -4.53
C GLY A 22 12.48 7.81 -4.61
N LYS A 23 11.42 7.02 -4.80
CA LYS A 23 10.03 7.49 -4.67
C LYS A 23 9.38 6.85 -3.46
N ARG A 24 8.80 7.67 -2.58
CA ARG A 24 7.98 7.20 -1.47
C ARG A 24 6.53 7.56 -1.77
N TYR A 25 5.68 6.55 -1.83
CA TYR A 25 4.24 6.70 -2.03
C TYR A 25 3.53 6.48 -0.70
N GLY A 26 2.81 7.51 -0.24
CA GLY A 26 1.82 7.38 0.82
C GLY A 26 0.45 7.18 0.18
N LEU A 27 -0.11 5.99 0.29
CA LEU A 27 -1.35 5.61 -0.35
C LEU A 27 -2.41 5.30 0.71
N THR A 28 -3.62 5.79 0.49
CA THR A 28 -4.82 5.26 1.14
C THR A 28 -5.54 4.40 0.12
N ILE A 29 -5.70 3.11 0.40
CA ILE A 29 -6.38 2.16 -0.50
C ILE A 29 -7.61 1.59 0.16
N ALA A 30 -8.62 1.28 -0.64
CA ALA A 30 -9.76 0.47 -0.23
C ALA A 30 -9.49 -1.00 -0.58
N ALA A 31 -9.68 -1.91 0.37
CA ALA A 31 -9.54 -3.35 0.19
C ALA A 31 -10.65 -4.11 0.93
N LYS A 32 -10.97 -5.32 0.46
CA LYS A 32 -11.96 -6.21 1.09
C LYS A 32 -11.36 -7.58 1.36
N ASP A 33 -11.68 -8.21 2.48
CA ASP A 33 -11.20 -9.55 2.81
C ASP A 33 -12.22 -10.60 2.36
N GLY A 34 -11.93 -11.31 1.26
CA GLY A 34 -12.63 -12.55 0.86
C GLY A 34 -14.18 -12.56 0.82
N GLY A 35 -14.85 -11.41 0.81
CA GLY A 35 -16.32 -11.29 0.90
C GLY A 35 -16.83 -10.33 1.99
N GLY A 36 -15.95 -9.85 2.87
CA GLY A 36 -16.27 -8.88 3.91
C GLY A 36 -16.43 -7.43 3.41
N ALA A 37 -16.79 -6.55 4.35
CA ALA A 37 -16.93 -5.12 4.08
C ALA A 37 -15.61 -4.51 3.56
N THR A 38 -15.75 -3.51 2.68
CA THR A 38 -14.60 -2.73 2.21
C THR A 38 -14.09 -1.85 3.35
N LYS A 39 -12.79 -1.90 3.61
CA LYS A 39 -12.09 -1.07 4.59
C LYS A 39 -10.99 -0.29 3.91
N ASN A 40 -10.64 0.85 4.49
CA ASN A 40 -9.51 1.63 4.02
C ASN A 40 -8.24 1.23 4.77
N TYR A 41 -7.12 1.34 4.09
CA TYR A 41 -5.80 1.02 4.60
C TYR A 41 -4.82 2.10 4.19
N GLU A 42 -3.93 2.47 5.11
CA GLU A 42 -2.75 3.24 4.80
C GLU A 42 -1.60 2.31 4.41
N ALA A 43 -0.98 2.61 3.28
CA ALA A 43 0.17 1.91 2.76
C ALA A 43 1.29 2.91 2.49
N ILE A 44 2.50 2.56 2.91
CA ILE A 44 3.72 3.30 2.56
C ILE A 44 4.56 2.39 1.70
N VAL A 45 4.77 2.78 0.45
CA VAL A 45 5.58 2.05 -0.53
C VAL A 45 6.82 2.87 -0.86
N VAL A 46 7.99 2.25 -0.79
CA VAL A 46 9.24 2.85 -1.25
C VAL A 46 9.72 2.11 -2.48
N GLU A 47 10.05 2.85 -3.53
CA GLU A 47 10.54 2.34 -4.80
C GLU A 47 11.84 3.04 -5.18
N ARG A 48 12.83 2.24 -5.58
CA ARG A 48 14.07 2.71 -6.22
C ARG A 48 14.27 1.91 -7.51
N PRO A 49 13.85 2.45 -8.66
CA PRO A 49 13.84 1.70 -9.92
C PRO A 49 15.24 1.21 -10.35
N TRP A 50 16.28 2.01 -10.10
CA TRP A 50 17.67 1.68 -10.44
C TRP A 50 18.27 0.54 -9.62
N ASP A 51 17.64 0.18 -8.51
CA ASP A 51 18.06 -0.88 -7.59
C ASP A 51 17.11 -2.08 -7.65
N HIS A 52 16.15 -2.08 -8.60
CA HIS A 52 15.05 -3.04 -8.67
C HIS A 52 14.33 -3.23 -7.33
N TYR A 53 14.32 -2.18 -6.50
CA TYR A 53 13.85 -2.25 -5.13
C TYR A 53 12.44 -1.69 -5.03
N ARG A 54 11.54 -2.49 -4.47
CA ARG A 54 10.20 -2.06 -4.05
C ARG A 54 9.87 -2.74 -2.73
N SER A 55 9.51 -1.93 -1.73
CA SER A 55 9.20 -2.40 -0.39
C SER A 55 7.92 -1.74 0.14
N LEU A 56 7.13 -2.52 0.87
CA LEU A 56 5.98 -2.05 1.65
C LEU A 56 6.46 -1.79 3.08
N GLU A 57 6.80 -0.53 3.37
CA GLU A 57 7.34 -0.10 4.65
C GLU A 57 6.28 -0.05 5.75
N SER A 58 5.02 0.19 5.38
CA SER A 58 3.90 0.17 6.32
C SER A 58 2.61 -0.24 5.64
N PHE A 59 1.79 -1.00 6.36
CA PHE A 59 0.44 -1.36 5.94
C PHE A 59 -0.47 -1.47 7.18
N LYS A 60 -1.44 -0.58 7.31
CA LYS A 60 -2.32 -0.48 8.48
C LYS A 60 -3.75 -0.24 8.06
N ALA A 61 -4.70 -0.86 8.75
CA ALA A 61 -6.11 -0.51 8.61
C ALA A 61 -6.34 0.89 9.19
N LEU A 62 -7.19 1.67 8.52
CA LEU A 62 -7.73 2.94 9.01
C LEU A 62 -8.96 2.70 9.90
#